data_AF-A0A7C3ATE0-F1
#
_entry.id   AF-A0A7C3ATE0-F1
#
_cell.length_a   1.000
_cell.length_b   1.000
_cell.length_c   1.000
_cell.angle_alpha   90.00
_cell.angle_beta   90.00
_cell.angle_gamma   90.00
#
_symmetry.space_group_name_H-M   'P 1'
#
loop_
_entity.id
_entity.type
_entity.pdbx_description
1 polymer ?
#
loop_
_entity_poly.entity_id
_entity_poly.type
_entity_poly.pdbx_seq_one_letter_code
_entity_poly.pdbx_strand_id
1 'polypeptide(L)'
;MIVTIRLKPAIIFGCTVGVILLLFLWMSSHSRYTYVDASCENSVESQGAICEEAEADMWVDFLQVTLCSDHADGFEWQLTDVTGQLRVEVLSREYFSPSTDESEELDGTEVWTFTLGLTGNVTISMEYSQPWEGGTRAARTFDLSLNRE
;
A
#
# COMPACT_ATOMS: atom_id res chain seq x y z
N MET A 1 -50.54 27.91 -1.38
CA MET A 1 -50.08 28.80 -0.29
C MET A 1 -48.57 28.69 -0.24
N ILE A 2 -47.83 29.66 -0.78
CA ILE A 2 -46.37 29.64 -0.83
C ILE A 2 -45.87 30.42 0.40
N VAL A 3 -45.22 29.72 1.34
CA VAL A 3 -44.62 30.35 2.52
C VAL A 3 -43.23 30.83 2.13
N THR A 4 -43.06 32.14 1.99
CA THR A 4 -41.77 32.79 1.72
C THR A 4 -41.02 33.03 3.03
N ILE A 5 -40.04 32.18 3.33
CA ILE A 5 -39.17 32.33 4.51
C ILE A 5 -38.06 33.32 4.16
N ARG A 6 -38.05 34.50 4.81
CA ARG A 6 -36.93 35.46 4.70
C ARG A 6 -35.90 35.18 5.80
N LEU A 7 -34.79 34.55 5.42
CA LEU A 7 -33.66 34.35 6.31
C LEU A 7 -32.83 35.62 6.43
N LYS A 8 -32.39 35.94 7.66
CA LYS A 8 -31.53 37.09 7.94
C LYS A 8 -30.12 36.82 7.39
N PRO A 9 -29.44 37.81 6.79
CA PRO A 9 -28.11 37.63 6.17
C PRO A 9 -27.04 37.11 7.16
N ALA A 10 -27.16 37.43 8.45
CA ALA A 10 -26.27 36.89 9.49
C ALA A 10 -26.38 35.36 9.69
N ILE A 11 -27.56 34.78 9.47
CA ILE A 11 -27.80 33.34 9.59
C ILE A 11 -27.21 32.59 8.39
N ILE A 12 -27.28 33.20 7.19
CA ILE A 12 -26.70 32.64 5.97
C ILE A 12 -25.17 32.61 6.07
N PHE A 13 -24.54 33.69 6.56
CA PHE A 13 -23.09 33.77 6.75
C PHE A 13 -22.57 32.78 7.81
N GLY A 14 -23.31 32.59 8.90
CA GLY A 14 -22.97 31.59 9.92
C GLY A 14 -23.04 30.16 9.40
N CYS A 15 -24.07 29.83 8.62
CA CYS A 15 -24.20 28.50 7.99
C CYS A 15 -23.09 28.23 6.97
N THR A 16 -22.71 29.21 6.15
CA THR A 16 -21.63 29.00 5.15
C THR A 16 -20.29 28.76 5.82
N VAL A 17 -19.94 29.52 6.86
CA VAL A 17 -18.69 29.34 7.60
C VAL A 17 -18.68 28.00 8.35
N GLY A 18 -19.80 27.61 8.95
CA GLY A 18 -19.94 26.32 9.62
C GLY A 18 -19.78 25.12 8.68
N VAL A 19 -20.41 25.16 7.49
CA VAL A 19 -20.27 24.10 6.48
C VAL A 19 -18.85 24.04 5.92
N ILE A 20 -18.21 25.19 5.67
CA ILE A 20 -16.81 25.24 5.22
C ILE A 20 -15.86 24.65 6.27
N LEU A 21 -16.04 24.97 7.56
CA LEU A 21 -15.24 24.38 8.65
C LEU A 21 -15.46 22.87 8.78
N LEU A 22 -16.69 22.39 8.61
CA LEU A 22 -16.99 20.96 8.61
C LEU A 22 -16.35 20.23 7.42
N LEU A 23 -16.32 20.86 6.24
CA LEU A 23 -15.63 20.31 5.06
C LEU A 23 -14.11 20.27 5.26
N PHE A 24 -13.51 21.30 5.86
CA PHE A 24 -12.08 21.30 6.18
C PHE A 24 -11.72 20.23 7.23
N LEU A 25 -12.57 20.01 8.23
CA LEU A 25 -12.36 18.97 9.24
C LEU A 25 -12.49 17.55 8.67
N TRP A 26 -13.36 17.34 7.67
CA TRP A 26 -13.47 16.05 6.98
C TRP A 26 -12.27 15.71 6.10
N MET A 27 -11.58 16.72 5.55
CA MET A 27 -10.39 16.46 4.72
C MET A 27 -9.17 16.02 5.54
N SER A 28 -9.13 16.29 6.84
CA SER A 28 -7.99 15.97 7.72
C SER A 28 -7.79 14.49 8.04
N SER A 29 -8.78 13.63 7.78
CA SER A 29 -8.75 12.21 8.20
C SER A 29 -8.45 11.22 7.08
N HIS A 30 -7.79 11.65 6.01
CA HIS A 30 -7.36 10.71 4.97
C HIS A 30 -6.11 9.98 5.44
N SER A 31 -6.24 8.67 5.66
CA SER A 31 -5.10 7.77 5.76
C SER A 31 -4.15 8.01 4.58
N ARG A 32 -2.88 8.30 4.87
CA ARG A 32 -1.89 8.57 3.83
C ARG A 32 -1.07 7.34 3.53
N TYR A 33 -0.97 7.03 2.25
CA TYR A 33 -0.25 5.87 1.74
C TYR A 33 0.95 6.30 0.92
N THR A 34 2.01 5.51 0.99
CA THR A 34 3.05 5.45 -0.04
C THR A 34 2.99 4.08 -0.70
N TYR A 35 3.39 4.00 -1.97
CA TYR A 35 3.22 2.82 -2.81
C TYR A 35 4.57 2.44 -3.43
N VAL A 36 4.88 1.15 -3.38
CA VAL A 36 6.01 0.54 -4.10
C VAL A 36 5.43 -0.52 -5.03
N ASP A 37 5.64 -0.33 -6.33
CA ASP A 37 5.08 -1.20 -7.37
C ASP A 37 6.19 -1.98 -8.08
N ALA A 38 6.30 -3.25 -7.69
CA ALA A 38 7.13 -4.26 -8.33
C ALA A 38 6.25 -5.34 -8.99
N SER A 39 5.15 -4.90 -9.64
CA SER A 39 4.29 -5.74 -10.46
C SER A 39 4.97 -6.19 -11.76
N CYS A 40 4.35 -7.16 -12.43
CA CYS A 40 4.92 -7.91 -13.54
C CYS A 40 5.19 -7.03 -14.79
N GLU A 41 4.44 -5.94 -14.97
CA GLU A 41 4.61 -5.01 -16.11
C GLU A 41 5.87 -4.13 -15.95
N ASN A 42 6.22 -3.78 -14.71
CA ASN A 42 7.40 -2.98 -14.40
C ASN A 42 8.66 -3.87 -14.26
N SER A 43 8.46 -5.17 -14.04
CA SER A 43 9.49 -6.19 -13.87
C SER A 43 9.97 -6.73 -15.23
N VAL A 44 10.41 -5.84 -16.12
CA VAL A 44 11.05 -6.24 -17.39
C VAL A 44 12.40 -6.89 -17.03
N GLU A 45 12.41 -8.22 -16.91
CA GLU A 45 13.59 -9.11 -16.82
C GLU A 45 14.20 -9.48 -15.44
N SER A 46 13.57 -9.26 -14.29
CA SER A 46 14.17 -9.73 -13.01
C SER A 46 13.72 -11.15 -12.61
N GLN A 47 14.21 -12.19 -13.31
CA GLN A 47 14.27 -13.53 -12.72
C GLN A 47 15.37 -13.53 -11.64
N GLY A 48 15.06 -13.08 -10.43
CA GLY A 48 16.05 -12.97 -9.35
C GLY A 48 15.62 -12.09 -8.17
N ALA A 49 16.60 -11.42 -7.56
CA ALA A 49 16.40 -10.49 -6.45
C ALA A 49 15.95 -9.12 -6.96
N ILE A 50 14.89 -8.59 -6.37
CA ILE A 50 14.36 -7.24 -6.61
C ILE A 50 14.79 -6.36 -5.44
N CYS A 51 15.46 -5.25 -5.72
CA CYS A 51 15.90 -4.29 -4.71
C CYS A 51 15.27 -2.93 -5.00
N GLU A 52 14.38 -2.48 -4.14
CA GLU A 52 13.70 -1.18 -4.24
C GLU A 52 14.16 -0.23 -3.14
N GLU A 53 14.23 1.05 -3.46
CA GLU A 53 14.47 2.12 -2.50
C GLU A 53 13.28 3.08 -2.52
N ALA A 54 12.78 3.44 -1.34
CA ALA A 54 11.66 4.35 -1.20
C ALA A 54 11.91 5.38 -0.10
N GLU A 55 11.29 6.55 -0.28
CA GLU A 55 11.23 7.59 0.72
C GLU A 55 9.77 7.78 1.15
N ALA A 56 9.56 7.92 2.46
CA ALA A 56 8.24 8.25 3.01
C ALA A 56 8.35 9.49 3.89
N ASP A 57 7.45 10.43 3.66
CA ASP A 57 7.30 11.58 4.54
C ASP A 57 6.74 11.16 5.91
N MET A 58 7.10 11.94 6.94
CA MET A 58 6.57 11.86 8.30
C MET A 58 5.05 11.72 8.46
N TRP A 59 4.24 12.21 7.51
CA TRP A 59 2.77 12.13 7.55
C TRP A 59 2.17 10.88 6.89
N VAL A 60 2.98 9.98 6.33
CA VAL A 60 2.51 8.73 5.72
C VAL A 60 2.22 7.71 6.83
N ASP A 61 1.04 7.12 6.83
CA ASP A 61 0.64 6.15 7.86
C ASP A 61 0.90 4.70 7.40
N PHE A 62 0.80 4.47 6.09
CA PHE A 62 0.84 3.13 5.51
C PHE A 62 1.78 3.05 4.30
N LEU A 63 2.47 1.92 4.17
CA LEU A 63 3.20 1.52 2.98
C LEU A 63 2.42 0.39 2.32
N GLN A 64 2.14 0.50 1.02
CA GLN A 64 1.59 -0.58 0.23
C GLN A 64 2.65 -1.06 -0.78
N VAL A 65 2.98 -2.35 -0.72
CA VAL A 65 3.91 -3.00 -1.65
C VAL A 65 3.12 -3.94 -2.53
N THR A 66 3.23 -3.76 -3.84
CA THR A 66 2.58 -4.57 -4.87
C THR A 66 3.64 -5.45 -5.53
N LEU A 67 3.47 -6.77 -5.44
CA LEU A 67 4.43 -7.75 -5.93
C LEU A 67 3.78 -8.65 -6.97
N CYS A 68 4.51 -8.91 -8.06
CA CYS A 68 4.15 -9.93 -9.03
C CYS A 68 4.09 -11.32 -8.36
N SER A 69 2.99 -12.06 -8.55
CA SER A 69 2.78 -13.34 -7.89
C SER A 69 1.89 -14.24 -8.74
N ASP A 70 2.44 -15.32 -9.28
CA ASP A 70 1.65 -16.40 -9.85
C ASP A 70 1.46 -17.51 -8.81
N HIS A 71 0.29 -17.53 -8.14
CA HIS A 71 -0.05 -18.60 -7.18
C HIS A 71 -0.13 -20.00 -7.82
N ALA A 72 0.12 -20.13 -9.14
CA ALA A 72 0.42 -21.41 -9.74
C ALA A 72 1.51 -22.16 -8.97
N ASP A 73 1.32 -23.48 -8.87
CA ASP A 73 2.22 -24.37 -8.15
C ASP A 73 2.47 -24.02 -6.67
N GLY A 74 1.57 -23.24 -6.06
CA GLY A 74 1.54 -22.94 -4.62
C GLY A 74 2.69 -22.08 -4.12
N PHE A 75 3.29 -21.28 -5.00
CA PHE A 75 4.20 -20.22 -4.56
C PHE A 75 3.45 -19.05 -3.96
N GLU A 76 4.09 -18.41 -2.99
CA GLU A 76 3.54 -17.25 -2.31
C GLU A 76 4.68 -16.37 -1.77
N TRP A 77 4.47 -15.06 -1.63
CA TRP A 77 5.44 -14.20 -0.96
C TRP A 77 5.38 -14.37 0.57
N GLN A 78 6.53 -14.38 1.22
CA GLN A 78 6.65 -14.49 2.67
C GLN A 78 7.58 -13.42 3.19
N LEU A 79 7.15 -12.72 4.25
CA LEU A 79 8.01 -11.80 4.97
C LEU A 79 9.07 -12.61 5.73
N THR A 80 10.35 -12.37 5.44
CA THR A 80 11.46 -13.10 6.06
C THR A 80 12.18 -12.28 7.11
N ASP A 81 12.35 -10.97 6.89
CA ASP A 81 12.99 -10.10 7.87
C ASP A 81 12.50 -8.65 7.78
N VAL A 82 12.59 -7.94 8.90
CA VAL A 82 12.35 -6.50 9.01
C VAL A 82 13.42 -5.93 9.93
N THR A 83 14.36 -5.17 9.35
CA THR A 83 15.51 -4.63 10.09
C THR A 83 15.54 -3.11 10.02
N GLY A 84 15.98 -2.45 11.09
CA GLY A 84 16.11 -0.99 11.12
C GLY A 84 15.51 -0.36 12.38
N GLN A 85 15.37 0.96 12.34
CA GLN A 85 14.88 1.79 13.45
C GLN A 85 13.38 2.06 13.34
N LEU A 86 12.88 2.18 12.11
CA LEU A 86 11.47 2.39 11.82
C LEU A 86 10.71 1.09 12.11
N ARG A 87 9.76 1.14 13.06
CA ARG A 87 8.87 0.02 13.35
C ARG A 87 7.85 -0.13 12.23
N VAL A 88 7.73 -1.34 11.72
CA VAL A 88 6.78 -1.71 10.66
C VAL A 88 5.98 -2.92 11.11
N GLU A 89 4.67 -2.92 10.86
CA GLU A 89 3.81 -4.08 11.12
C GLU A 89 2.92 -4.37 9.92
N VAL A 90 2.79 -5.66 9.57
CA VAL A 90 1.88 -6.10 8.49
C VAL A 90 0.44 -5.86 8.91
N LEU A 91 -0.28 -5.04 8.14
CA LEU A 91 -1.70 -4.77 8.32
C LEU A 91 -2.56 -5.74 7.55
N SER A 92 -2.24 -5.97 6.27
CA SER A 92 -2.98 -6.89 5.40
C SER A 92 -2.09 -7.47 4.30
N ARG A 93 -2.52 -8.61 3.78
CA ARG A 93 -1.96 -9.30 2.62
C ARG A 93 -3.13 -9.78 1.78
N GLU A 94 -3.17 -9.37 0.52
CA GLU A 94 -4.26 -9.69 -0.41
C GLU A 94 -3.69 -10.18 -1.73
N TYR A 95 -4.31 -11.21 -2.31
CA TYR A 95 -3.97 -11.72 -3.63
C TYR A 95 -5.07 -11.36 -4.63
N PHE A 96 -4.65 -10.82 -5.78
CA PHE A 96 -5.52 -10.49 -6.89
C PHE A 96 -5.14 -11.38 -8.07
N SER A 97 -6.07 -12.25 -8.46
CA SER A 97 -5.93 -13.05 -9.68
C SER A 97 -6.00 -12.15 -10.92
N PRO A 98 -5.28 -12.48 -12.00
CA PRO A 98 -5.41 -11.77 -13.27
C PRO A 98 -6.87 -11.80 -13.77
N SER A 99 -7.31 -10.71 -14.40
CA SER A 99 -8.63 -10.67 -15.05
C SER A 99 -8.64 -11.56 -16.30
N THR A 100 -9.63 -12.43 -16.41
CA THR A 100 -9.79 -13.44 -17.49
C THR A 100 -10.03 -12.88 -18.90
N ASP A 101 -10.11 -11.56 -19.09
CA ASP A 101 -10.58 -10.96 -20.34
C ASP A 101 -9.45 -10.56 -21.33
N GLU A 102 -8.18 -10.66 -20.95
CA GLU A 102 -7.07 -10.34 -21.86
C GLU A 102 -6.09 -11.52 -22.00
N SER A 103 -5.71 -11.77 -23.25
CA SER A 103 -5.11 -13.01 -23.76
C SER A 103 -3.60 -13.09 -23.54
N GLU A 104 -3.12 -12.66 -22.39
CA GLU A 104 -1.72 -12.78 -21.98
C GLU A 104 -1.68 -13.61 -20.69
N GLU A 105 -0.66 -14.45 -20.53
CA GLU A 105 -0.33 -15.08 -19.24
C GLU A 105 -0.03 -13.96 -18.24
N LEU A 106 -1.09 -13.41 -17.65
CA LEU A 106 -0.97 -12.39 -16.63
C LEU A 106 -0.71 -13.12 -15.32
N ASP A 107 0.52 -13.02 -14.83
CA ASP A 107 0.85 -13.35 -13.45
C ASP A 107 -0.10 -12.55 -12.52
N GLY A 108 -0.57 -13.17 -11.44
CA GLY A 108 -1.36 -12.48 -10.42
C GLY A 108 -0.54 -11.45 -9.64
N THR A 109 -1.16 -10.81 -8.65
CA THR A 109 -0.50 -9.79 -7.84
C THR A 109 -0.79 -10.00 -6.37
N GLU A 110 0.25 -9.93 -5.54
CA GLU A 110 0.12 -9.85 -4.08
C GLU A 110 0.34 -8.42 -3.60
N VAL A 111 -0.60 -7.92 -2.80
CA VAL A 111 -0.57 -6.59 -2.21
C VAL A 111 -0.39 -6.72 -0.71
N TRP A 112 0.71 -6.15 -0.21
CA TRP A 112 1.06 -6.11 1.20
C TRP A 112 0.90 -4.69 1.73
N THR A 113 0.09 -4.53 2.77
CA THR A 113 -0.05 -3.23 3.45
C THR A 113 0.65 -3.30 4.79
N PHE A 114 1.53 -2.35 5.04
CA PHE A 114 2.27 -2.19 6.29
C PHE A 114 1.87 -0.88 6.97
N THR A 115 1.75 -0.91 8.30
CA THR A 115 1.72 0.31 9.11
C THR A 115 3.14 0.79 9.35
N LEU A 116 3.35 2.10 9.25
CA LEU A 116 4.62 2.73 9.51
C LEU A 116 4.59 3.46 10.86
N GLY A 117 5.62 3.23 11.68
CA GLY A 117 5.81 3.87 12.97
C GLY A 117 6.56 5.21 12.91
N LEU A 118 7.44 5.42 13.88
CA LEU A 118 8.27 6.63 14.03
C LEU A 118 9.35 6.74 12.95
N THR A 119 9.93 7.92 12.77
CA THR A 119 10.98 8.21 11.78
C THR A 119 12.20 7.28 11.89
N GLY A 120 12.92 7.14 10.79
CA GLY A 120 14.09 6.27 10.66
C GLY A 120 14.06 5.43 9.40
N ASN A 121 15.02 4.53 9.29
CA ASN A 121 15.13 3.61 8.17
C ASN A 121 14.62 2.21 8.53
N VAL A 122 14.12 1.49 7.54
CA VAL A 122 13.78 0.06 7.63
C VAL A 122 14.11 -0.63 6.32
N THR A 123 14.57 -1.87 6.41
CA THR A 123 14.67 -2.80 5.29
C THR A 123 13.66 -3.92 5.50
N ILE A 124 12.78 -4.12 4.53
CA ILE A 124 11.78 -5.18 4.49
C ILE A 124 12.26 -6.22 3.49
N SER A 125 12.49 -7.45 3.96
CA SER A 125 12.96 -8.57 3.14
C SER A 125 11.88 -9.63 3.01
N MET A 126 11.64 -10.07 1.78
CA MET A 126 10.60 -11.03 1.43
C MET A 126 11.12 -12.08 0.45
N GLU A 127 10.57 -13.29 0.52
CA GLU A 127 10.92 -14.39 -0.36
C GLU A 127 9.67 -14.99 -1.01
N TYR A 128 9.77 -15.26 -2.31
CA TYR A 128 8.77 -16.01 -3.05
C TYR A 128 9.07 -17.51 -2.94
N SER A 129 8.25 -18.24 -2.20
CA SER A 129 8.53 -19.60 -1.76
C SER A 129 7.28 -20.48 -1.75
N GLN A 130 7.50 -21.79 -1.79
CA GLN A 130 6.49 -22.79 -1.46
C GLN A 130 6.51 -23.04 0.07
N PRO A 131 5.43 -22.74 0.81
CA PRO A 131 5.44 -22.76 2.28
C PRO A 131 5.68 -24.13 2.91
N TRP A 132 5.47 -25.23 2.18
CA TRP A 132 5.56 -26.59 2.73
C TRP A 132 6.98 -27.12 2.86
N GLU A 133 7.13 -28.19 3.66
CA GLU A 133 8.39 -28.90 3.83
C GLU A 133 8.83 -29.53 2.50
N GLY A 134 10.10 -29.33 2.13
CA GLY A 134 10.64 -29.77 0.85
C GLY A 134 10.22 -28.94 -0.37
N GLY A 135 9.42 -27.88 -0.17
CA GLY A 135 9.08 -26.91 -1.21
C GLY A 135 10.28 -26.04 -1.61
N THR A 136 10.22 -25.47 -2.81
CA THR A 136 11.22 -24.53 -3.33
C THR A 136 11.23 -23.26 -2.48
N ARG A 137 12.41 -22.82 -2.05
CA ARG A 137 12.61 -21.61 -1.23
C ARG A 137 13.34 -20.53 -2.03
N ALA A 138 13.02 -19.27 -1.73
CA ALA A 138 13.65 -18.10 -2.31
C ALA A 138 13.76 -18.16 -3.85
N ALA A 139 12.68 -18.58 -4.54
CA ALA A 139 12.65 -18.62 -6.00
C ALA A 139 12.75 -17.20 -6.59
N ARG A 140 12.25 -16.22 -5.85
CA ARG A 140 12.50 -14.78 -6.04
C ARG A 140 12.69 -14.16 -4.66
N THR A 141 13.42 -13.06 -4.59
CA THR A 141 13.58 -12.29 -3.35
C THR A 141 13.24 -10.84 -3.61
N PHE A 142 12.76 -10.15 -2.58
CA PHE A 142 12.42 -8.73 -2.64
C PHE A 142 12.96 -8.05 -1.38
N ASP A 143 13.78 -7.04 -1.58
CA ASP A 143 14.34 -6.20 -0.52
C ASP A 143 13.94 -4.75 -0.77
N LEU A 144 13.22 -4.15 0.18
CA LEU A 144 12.83 -2.75 0.15
C LEU A 144 13.56 -2.00 1.24
N SER A 145 14.38 -1.02 0.87
CA SER A 145 14.94 -0.04 1.80
C SER A 145 14.07 1.21 1.81
N LEU A 146 13.43 1.47 2.95
CA LEU A 146 12.59 2.64 3.16
C LEU A 146 13.25 3.60 4.15
N ASN A 147 13.45 4.84 3.72
CA ASN A 147 13.85 5.94 4.61
C ASN A 147 12.63 6.82 4.93
N ARG A 148 12.41 7.11 6.22
CA ARG A 148 11.34 8.00 6.68
C ARG A 148 11.92 9.19 7.43
N GLU A 149 11.74 10.37 6.85
CA GLU A 149 12.20 11.66 7.39
C GLU A 149 11.08 12.48 8.03
#